data_AF-A0A382L3P9-F1
#
_entry.id   AF-A0A382L3P9-F1
#
_cell.length_a   1.000
_cell.length_b   1.000
_cell.length_c   1.000
_cell.angle_alpha   90.00
_cell.angle_beta   90.00
_cell.angle_gamma   90.00
#
_symmetry.space_group_name_H-M   'P 1'
#
loop_
_entity.id
_entity.type
_entity.pdbx_description
1 polymer ?
#
loop_
_entity_poly.entity_id
_entity_poly.type
_entity_poly.pdbx_seq_one_letter_code
_entity_poly.pdbx_strand_id
1 'polypeptide(L)'
;MKLKRKWTMGIIAAVSVLILAACGGENTSTSPIAPRADLVSPMVAAQTPTTIPTVVAEIPVGSTVTSLAPAQETVPVSSDDSSRFIWEISTVDDNGAKSSLAVNRDGVPHIGFMLEAMPGFFKHALLGDAGWDITTIAEGYFYGPLDIELDRAGDPGISWH
;
A
#
# COMPACT_ATOMS: atom_id res chain seq x y z
N MET A 1 16.01 24.66 -49.79
CA MET A 1 16.34 25.90 -49.04
C MET A 1 16.72 25.54 -47.61
N LYS A 2 17.72 26.23 -47.06
CA LYS A 2 18.63 25.76 -46.01
C LYS A 2 18.00 25.68 -44.61
N LEU A 3 18.20 24.52 -43.97
CA LEU A 3 17.97 24.19 -42.56
C LEU A 3 18.92 24.99 -41.66
N LYS A 4 18.42 25.72 -40.65
CA LYS A 4 19.25 26.37 -39.63
C LYS A 4 19.09 25.63 -38.29
N ARG A 5 19.87 24.56 -38.11
CA ARG A 5 20.09 23.89 -36.83
C ARG A 5 21.06 24.75 -36.01
N LYS A 6 20.58 25.34 -34.91
CA LYS A 6 21.43 26.06 -33.96
C LYS A 6 22.01 25.05 -32.96
N TRP A 7 23.31 24.79 -33.06
CA TRP A 7 24.10 24.09 -32.05
C TRP A 7 24.80 25.16 -31.20
N THR A 8 24.36 25.33 -29.95
CA THR A 8 25.12 26.09 -28.95
C THR A 8 26.03 25.11 -28.22
N MET A 9 27.30 25.09 -28.62
CA MET A 9 28.41 24.46 -27.92
C MET A 9 28.72 25.26 -26.65
N GLY A 10 28.33 24.73 -25.49
CA GLY A 10 28.60 25.28 -24.17
C GLY A 10 29.81 24.60 -23.54
N ILE A 11 30.93 25.31 -23.62
CA ILE A 11 32.21 25.22 -22.90
C ILE A 11 32.27 24.23 -21.72
N ILE A 12 33.09 23.18 -21.87
CA ILE A 12 33.55 22.29 -20.81
C ILE A 12 34.58 23.05 -19.97
N ALA A 13 34.19 23.52 -18.79
CA ALA A 13 35.13 24.01 -17.77
C ALA A 13 35.63 22.82 -16.95
N ALA A 14 36.78 22.26 -17.34
CA ALA A 14 37.50 21.29 -16.53
C ALA A 14 38.16 22.01 -15.35
N VAL A 15 37.57 21.91 -14.14
CA VAL A 15 38.24 22.31 -12.90
C VAL A 15 38.91 21.07 -12.33
N SER A 16 40.21 20.95 -12.57
CA SER A 16 41.08 20.00 -11.90
C SER A 16 41.24 20.41 -10.43
N VAL A 17 40.70 19.62 -9.51
CA VAL A 17 41.01 19.72 -8.07
C VAL A 17 42.00 18.62 -7.70
N LEU A 18 43.15 19.05 -7.20
CA LEU A 18 44.29 18.23 -6.82
C LEU A 18 44.16 17.82 -5.34
N ILE A 19 43.99 16.51 -5.13
CA ILE A 19 44.39 15.61 -4.02
C ILE A 19 44.82 16.22 -2.67
N LEU A 20 44.16 15.76 -1.60
CA LEU A 20 44.81 15.43 -0.32
C LEU A 20 44.35 14.04 0.11
N ALA A 21 45.30 13.09 0.08
CA ALA A 21 45.17 11.79 0.71
C ALA A 21 45.24 11.98 2.23
N ALA A 22 44.12 11.76 2.92
CA ALA A 22 44.09 11.59 4.36
C ALA A 22 43.96 10.09 4.65
N CYS A 23 45.08 9.44 4.94
CA CYS A 23 45.08 8.20 5.69
C CYS A 23 45.02 8.56 7.19
N GLY A 24 44.05 7.99 7.91
CA GLY A 24 44.10 7.96 9.38
C GLY A 24 42.74 8.12 10.04
N GLY A 25 42.23 7.03 10.62
CA GLY A 25 41.13 7.07 11.56
C GLY A 25 40.29 5.81 11.56
N GLU A 26 40.82 4.73 12.13
CA GLU A 26 40.05 3.52 12.46
C GLU A 26 39.13 3.88 13.63
N ASN A 27 37.87 4.14 13.35
CA ASN A 27 36.83 4.32 14.36
C ASN A 27 36.19 2.95 14.64
N THR A 28 36.83 2.18 15.53
CA THR A 28 36.18 1.07 16.23
C THR A 28 35.11 1.62 17.17
N SER A 29 33.91 1.85 16.62
CA SER A 29 32.72 2.10 17.44
C SER A 29 32.26 0.79 18.06
N THR A 30 32.84 0.44 19.21
CA THR A 30 32.34 -0.63 20.07
C THR A 30 31.01 -0.15 20.65
N SER A 31 29.89 -0.58 20.05
CA SER A 31 28.57 -0.46 20.70
C SER A 31 28.61 -1.18 22.05
N PRO A 32 28.13 -0.56 23.15
CA PRO A 32 27.96 -1.27 24.40
C PRO A 32 26.88 -2.34 24.22
N ILE A 33 27.22 -3.57 24.61
CA ILE A 33 26.26 -4.67 24.73
C ILE A 33 25.22 -4.26 25.78
N ALA A 34 23.98 -4.03 25.34
CA ALA A 34 22.86 -3.87 26.26
C ALA A 34 22.65 -5.20 27.03
N PRO A 35 22.45 -5.16 28.36
CA PRO A 35 22.14 -6.38 29.10
C PRO A 35 20.82 -6.96 28.60
N ARG A 36 20.79 -8.28 28.42
CA ARG A 36 19.58 -9.05 28.13
C ARG A 36 18.54 -8.74 29.19
N ALA A 37 17.47 -8.04 28.82
CA ALA A 37 16.25 -8.07 29.59
C ALA A 37 15.67 -9.47 29.45
N ASP A 38 15.56 -10.17 30.57
CA ASP A 38 14.92 -11.48 30.65
C ASP A 38 13.50 -11.38 30.06
N LEU A 39 13.26 -12.17 29.00
CA LEU A 39 11.95 -12.36 28.42
C LEU A 39 11.10 -13.14 29.42
N VAL A 40 10.39 -12.43 30.31
CA VAL A 40 9.28 -13.01 31.04
C VAL A 40 8.12 -13.13 30.06
N SER A 41 7.86 -14.35 29.58
CA SER A 41 6.67 -14.66 28.79
C SER A 41 5.43 -14.33 29.62
N PRO A 42 4.49 -13.50 29.14
CA PRO A 42 3.20 -13.39 29.80
C PRO A 42 2.44 -14.71 29.60
N MET A 43 2.13 -15.38 30.71
CA MET A 43 1.25 -16.54 30.72
C MET A 43 -0.15 -16.08 30.30
N VAL A 44 -0.53 -16.39 29.06
CA VAL A 44 -1.90 -16.20 28.56
C VAL A 44 -2.80 -17.18 29.31
N ALA A 45 -3.72 -16.66 30.11
CA ALA A 45 -4.76 -17.46 30.74
C ALA A 45 -5.64 -18.11 29.65
N ALA A 46 -5.76 -19.44 29.68
CA ALA A 46 -6.66 -20.18 28.82
C ALA A 46 -8.10 -19.77 29.12
N GLN A 47 -8.79 -19.16 28.15
CA GLN A 47 -10.22 -18.89 28.24
C GLN A 47 -10.98 -20.18 27.91
N THR A 48 -11.89 -20.58 28.81
CA THR A 48 -12.81 -21.70 28.58
C THR A 48 -13.74 -21.39 27.40
N PRO A 49 -14.01 -22.34 26.49
CA PRO A 49 -14.90 -22.12 25.37
C PRO A 49 -16.32 -21.84 25.88
N THR A 50 -16.87 -20.69 25.47
CA THR A 50 -18.26 -20.32 25.74
C THR A 50 -19.13 -21.00 24.69
N THR A 51 -19.99 -21.92 25.14
CA THR A 51 -20.93 -22.65 24.29
C THR A 51 -22.03 -21.70 23.78
N ILE A 52 -22.14 -21.57 22.45
CA ILE A 52 -23.23 -20.83 21.80
C ILE A 52 -24.48 -21.73 21.83
N PRO A 53 -25.65 -21.28 22.35
CA PRO A 53 -26.86 -22.07 22.27
C PRO A 53 -27.41 -22.08 20.83
N THR A 54 -27.54 -23.28 20.26
CA THR A 54 -28.28 -23.51 19.01
C THR A 54 -29.77 -23.37 19.27
N VAL A 55 -30.38 -22.27 18.81
CA VAL A 55 -31.85 -22.15 18.78
C VAL A 55 -32.33 -22.78 17.47
N VAL A 56 -32.89 -23.99 17.56
CA VAL A 56 -33.63 -24.62 16.47
C VAL A 56 -35.02 -23.99 16.43
N ALA A 57 -35.33 -23.24 15.38
CA ALA A 57 -36.69 -22.78 15.12
C ALA A 57 -37.48 -23.90 14.42
N GLU A 58 -38.51 -24.41 15.07
CA GLU A 58 -39.49 -25.31 14.46
C GLU A 58 -40.34 -24.54 13.44
N ILE A 59 -40.41 -25.04 12.20
CA ILE A 59 -41.30 -24.52 11.17
C ILE A 59 -42.64 -25.26 11.30
N PRO A 60 -43.79 -24.58 11.54
CA PRO A 60 -45.07 -25.25 11.51
C PRO A 60 -45.45 -25.59 10.07
N VAL A 61 -45.64 -26.88 9.82
CA VAL A 61 -46.14 -27.42 8.54
C VAL A 61 -47.66 -27.21 8.48
N GLY A 62 -48.11 -26.36 7.56
CA GLY A 62 -49.54 -26.24 7.25
C GLY A 62 -49.89 -24.92 6.61
N SER A 63 -49.66 -24.79 5.30
CA SER A 63 -50.33 -23.76 4.49
C SER A 63 -50.50 -24.26 3.06
N THR A 64 -51.74 -24.59 2.72
CA THR A 64 -52.18 -24.98 1.39
C THR A 64 -52.00 -23.79 0.44
N VAL A 65 -51.17 -23.93 -0.59
CA VAL A 65 -50.98 -22.88 -1.59
C VAL A 65 -52.05 -23.03 -2.68
N THR A 66 -53.06 -22.16 -2.67
CA THR A 66 -53.96 -21.97 -3.81
C THR A 66 -53.23 -21.14 -4.86
N SER A 67 -52.83 -21.77 -5.97
CA SER A 67 -52.20 -21.09 -7.10
C SER A 67 -53.23 -20.24 -7.86
N LEU A 68 -53.12 -18.91 -7.74
CA LEU A 68 -53.84 -17.95 -8.59
C LEU A 68 -52.94 -17.51 -9.76
N ALA A 69 -53.56 -17.29 -10.92
CA ALA A 69 -52.93 -16.94 -12.20
C ALA A 69 -52.09 -15.64 -12.12
N PRO A 70 -51.04 -15.47 -12.96
CA PRO A 70 -50.11 -14.35 -12.81
C PRO A 70 -50.78 -13.04 -13.22
N ALA A 71 -50.97 -12.15 -12.24
CA ALA A 71 -51.16 -10.73 -12.52
C ALA A 71 -49.82 -10.18 -13.00
N GLN A 72 -49.81 -9.56 -14.19
CA GLN A 72 -48.64 -8.82 -14.68
C GLN A 72 -48.44 -7.59 -13.79
N GLU A 73 -47.54 -7.73 -12.83
CA GLU A 73 -47.04 -6.64 -12.01
C GLU A 73 -46.09 -5.80 -12.87
N THR A 74 -46.54 -4.59 -13.24
CA THR A 74 -45.66 -3.58 -13.84
C THR A 74 -44.70 -3.10 -12.76
N VAL A 75 -43.57 -3.80 -12.61
CA VAL A 75 -42.47 -3.37 -11.74
C VAL A 75 -41.95 -2.04 -12.28
N PRO A 76 -42.01 -0.92 -11.52
CA PRO A 76 -41.33 0.29 -11.92
C PRO A 76 -39.83 0.00 -11.96
N VAL A 77 -39.21 0.18 -13.13
CA VAL A 77 -37.76 0.09 -13.30
C VAL A 77 -37.11 1.05 -12.30
N SER A 78 -36.41 0.45 -11.34
CA SER A 78 -35.60 1.14 -10.34
C SER A 78 -34.66 2.12 -11.02
N SER A 79 -34.64 3.36 -10.56
CA SER A 79 -33.67 4.38 -10.96
C SER A 79 -32.26 3.89 -10.65
N ASP A 80 -31.49 3.66 -11.70
CA ASP A 80 -30.10 3.19 -11.65
C ASP A 80 -29.20 4.29 -11.08
N ASP A 81 -29.02 4.27 -9.76
CA ASP A 81 -28.13 5.17 -9.00
C ASP A 81 -26.64 4.95 -9.33
N SER A 82 -26.34 3.97 -10.19
CA SER A 82 -24.98 3.66 -10.68
C SER A 82 -24.34 4.80 -11.48
N SER A 83 -25.09 5.85 -11.83
CA SER A 83 -24.61 7.02 -12.56
C SER A 83 -24.08 8.17 -11.69
N ARG A 84 -24.20 8.11 -10.35
CA ARG A 84 -23.77 9.21 -9.46
C ARG A 84 -22.28 9.26 -9.15
N PHE A 85 -21.52 8.23 -9.51
CA PHE A 85 -20.08 8.15 -9.27
C PHE A 85 -19.31 8.42 -10.56
N ILE A 86 -18.36 9.33 -10.47
CA ILE A 86 -17.38 9.58 -11.55
C ILE A 86 -16.11 8.86 -11.13
N TRP A 87 -15.63 7.94 -11.98
CA TRP A 87 -14.36 7.27 -11.77
C TRP A 87 -13.21 8.16 -12.24
N GLU A 88 -12.22 8.34 -11.37
CA GLU A 88 -10.94 8.95 -11.71
C GLU A 88 -9.88 7.86 -11.85
N ILE A 89 -9.09 7.91 -12.92
CA ILE A 89 -8.02 6.96 -13.19
C ILE A 89 -6.71 7.75 -13.27
N SER A 90 -5.74 7.35 -12.46
CA SER A 90 -4.41 7.97 -12.40
C SER A 90 -3.33 6.90 -12.34
N THR A 91 -2.27 7.08 -13.12
CA THR A 91 -1.09 6.21 -13.08
C THR A 91 -0.16 6.69 -11.97
N VAL A 92 0.17 5.81 -11.02
CA VAL A 92 1.10 6.09 -9.91
C VAL A 92 2.54 6.06 -10.40
N ASP A 93 2.97 4.90 -10.93
CA ASP A 93 4.29 4.60 -11.50
C ASP A 93 4.06 3.56 -12.60
N ASP A 94 4.96 3.48 -13.59
CA ASP A 94 4.85 2.56 -14.72
C ASP A 94 5.71 1.29 -14.58
N ASN A 95 6.50 1.18 -13.50
CA ASN A 95 7.50 0.13 -13.32
C ASN A 95 7.31 -0.67 -12.01
N GLY A 96 6.12 -0.65 -11.41
CA GLY A 96 5.80 -1.31 -10.13
C GLY A 96 4.94 -2.58 -10.26
N ALA A 97 4.97 -3.40 -9.20
CA ALA A 97 4.17 -4.60 -8.98
C ALA A 97 3.79 -4.72 -7.49
N LYS A 98 2.95 -5.70 -7.15
CA LYS A 98 2.57 -6.07 -5.77
C LYS A 98 2.22 -4.87 -4.89
N SER A 99 1.23 -4.09 -5.32
CA SER A 99 0.78 -2.93 -4.56
C SER A 99 -0.15 -3.30 -3.41
N SER A 100 -0.08 -2.52 -2.33
CA SER A 100 -1.12 -2.42 -1.30
C SER A 100 -1.48 -0.95 -1.09
N LEU A 101 -2.72 -0.68 -0.69
CA LEU A 101 -3.31 0.65 -0.57
C LEU A 101 -3.96 0.79 0.80
N ALA A 102 -3.67 1.90 1.47
CA ALA A 102 -4.42 2.35 2.63
C ALA A 102 -4.80 3.82 2.46
N VAL A 103 -5.95 4.22 3.00
CA VAL A 103 -6.48 5.59 2.85
C VAL A 103 -6.59 6.20 4.24
N ASN A 104 -6.02 7.40 4.41
CA ASN A 104 -6.06 8.07 5.69
C ASN A 104 -7.43 8.76 5.92
N ARG A 105 -7.61 9.35 7.11
CA ARG A 105 -8.86 10.03 7.50
C ARG A 105 -9.27 11.19 6.59
N ASP A 106 -8.30 11.81 5.93
CA ASP A 106 -8.49 12.95 5.05
C ASP A 106 -8.79 12.49 3.61
N GLY A 107 -8.89 11.18 3.39
CA GLY A 107 -9.16 10.58 2.08
C GLY A 107 -7.92 10.48 1.20
N VAL A 108 -6.73 10.74 1.73
CA VAL A 108 -5.49 10.66 0.95
C VAL A 108 -5.01 9.21 0.87
N PRO A 109 -4.83 8.66 -0.34
CA PRO A 109 -4.29 7.31 -0.53
C PRO A 109 -2.78 7.26 -0.30
N HIS A 110 -2.34 6.23 0.43
CA HIS A 110 -0.97 5.79 0.60
C HIS A 110 -0.81 4.44 -0.09
N ILE A 111 0.13 4.33 -1.02
CA ILE A 111 0.36 3.11 -1.80
C ILE A 111 1.77 2.62 -1.55
N GLY A 112 1.93 1.41 -1.05
CA GLY A 112 3.21 0.70 -1.10
C GLY A 112 3.25 -0.18 -2.34
N PHE A 113 4.39 -0.25 -3.03
CA PHE A 113 4.56 -1.12 -4.20
C PHE A 113 6.03 -1.46 -4.42
N MET A 114 6.31 -2.55 -5.13
CA MET A 114 7.67 -3.02 -5.36
C MET A 114 7.90 -3.50 -6.78
N LEU A 115 9.14 -3.52 -7.22
CA LEU A 115 9.54 -4.21 -8.44
C LEU A 115 10.22 -5.53 -8.06
N GLU A 116 9.60 -6.66 -8.41
CA GLU A 116 10.16 -8.01 -8.21
C GLU A 116 11.25 -8.32 -9.27
N ALA A 117 12.39 -7.64 -9.16
CA ALA A 117 13.53 -7.79 -10.07
C ALA A 117 14.87 -7.76 -9.33
N MET A 118 15.97 -7.91 -10.09
CA MET A 118 17.34 -7.76 -9.61
C MET A 118 18.12 -6.81 -10.54
N PRO A 119 18.36 -5.54 -10.14
CA PRO A 119 17.84 -4.91 -8.93
C PRO A 119 16.35 -4.58 -9.06
N GLY A 120 15.63 -4.73 -7.96
CA GLY A 120 14.27 -4.28 -7.74
C GLY A 120 14.26 -3.12 -6.74
N PHE A 121 13.06 -2.67 -6.39
CA PHE A 121 12.85 -1.60 -5.41
C PHE A 121 11.62 -1.86 -4.55
N PHE A 122 11.55 -1.18 -3.41
CA PHE A 122 10.34 -0.93 -2.66
C PHE A 122 10.11 0.60 -2.58
N LYS A 123 8.92 1.04 -2.99
CA LYS A 123 8.51 2.45 -3.03
C LYS A 123 7.20 2.67 -2.28
N HIS A 124 7.06 3.86 -1.71
CA HIS A 124 5.82 4.40 -1.18
C HIS A 124 5.39 5.60 -2.01
N ALA A 125 4.11 5.68 -2.35
CA ALA A 125 3.50 6.82 -3.02
C ALA A 125 2.40 7.44 -2.14
N LEU A 126 2.40 8.78 -2.09
CA LEU A 126 1.42 9.61 -1.42
C LEU A 126 0.80 10.57 -2.43
N LEU A 127 -0.53 10.65 -2.48
CA LEU A 127 -1.19 11.63 -3.35
C LEU A 127 -1.16 13.02 -2.71
N GLY A 128 -0.51 13.98 -3.37
CA GLY A 128 -0.52 15.40 -3.01
C GLY A 128 -1.16 16.27 -4.08
N ASP A 129 -1.12 17.60 -3.88
CA ASP A 129 -1.75 18.58 -4.78
C ASP A 129 -1.20 18.57 -6.22
N ALA A 130 0.07 18.15 -6.39
CA ALA A 130 0.76 18.10 -7.67
C ALA A 130 0.73 16.71 -8.33
N GLY A 131 0.00 15.75 -7.76
CA GLY A 131 0.00 14.34 -8.16
C GLY A 131 0.70 13.44 -7.13
N TRP A 132 1.19 12.30 -7.58
CA TRP A 132 1.85 11.32 -6.72
C TRP A 132 3.26 11.76 -6.33
N ASP A 133 3.51 11.90 -5.03
CA ASP A 133 4.84 11.98 -4.46
C ASP A 133 5.34 10.56 -4.15
N ILE A 134 6.48 10.17 -4.73
CA ILE A 134 6.97 8.78 -4.72
C ILE A 134 8.35 8.74 -4.09
N THR A 135 8.45 8.03 -2.97
CA THR A 135 9.69 7.82 -2.24
C THR A 135 10.17 6.38 -2.42
N THR A 136 11.44 6.22 -2.78
CA THR A 136 12.10 4.90 -2.74
C THR A 136 12.57 4.62 -1.32
N ILE A 137 12.04 3.55 -0.73
CA ILE A 137 12.32 3.15 0.64
C ILE A 137 13.52 2.18 0.70
N ALA A 138 13.59 1.27 -0.27
CA ALA A 138 14.70 0.32 -0.37
C ALA A 138 14.94 -0.13 -1.82
N GLU A 139 16.16 -0.56 -2.10
CA GLU A 139 16.57 -1.18 -3.36
C GLU A 139 17.24 -2.52 -3.06
N GLY A 140 17.10 -3.51 -3.96
CA GLY A 140 17.64 -4.84 -3.70
C GLY A 140 16.87 -5.94 -4.41
N TYR A 141 16.85 -7.13 -3.81
CA TYR A 141 16.08 -8.26 -4.31
C TYR A 141 14.86 -8.47 -3.43
N PHE A 142 13.70 -8.10 -3.95
CA PHE A 142 12.42 -8.22 -3.25
C PHE A 142 11.53 -9.23 -3.95
N TYR A 143 10.76 -9.96 -3.14
CA TYR A 143 9.80 -10.93 -3.63
C TYR A 143 8.69 -11.12 -2.62
N GLY A 144 7.45 -11.26 -3.09
CA GLY A 144 6.31 -11.61 -2.25
C GLY A 144 5.31 -10.48 -2.03
N PRO A 145 4.26 -10.75 -1.26
CA PRO A 145 3.25 -9.76 -0.98
C PRO A 145 3.84 -8.63 -0.13
N LEU A 146 3.32 -7.44 -0.36
CA LEU A 146 3.53 -6.27 0.46
C LEU A 146 2.20 -5.86 1.06
N ASP A 147 2.23 -5.38 2.30
CA ASP A 147 1.07 -4.76 2.92
C ASP A 147 1.38 -3.42 3.55
N ILE A 148 0.40 -2.52 3.51
CA ILE A 148 0.45 -1.19 4.12
C ILE A 148 -0.81 -0.95 4.94
N GLU A 149 -0.63 -0.48 6.16
CA GLU A 149 -1.67 -0.06 7.08
C GLU A 149 -1.36 1.37 7.53
N LEU A 150 -2.38 2.13 7.92
CA LEU A 150 -2.17 3.44 8.55
C LEU A 150 -2.59 3.37 10.00
N ASP A 151 -1.81 4.01 10.86
CA ASP A 151 -2.21 4.19 12.25
C ASP A 151 -3.26 5.32 12.38
N ARG A 152 -3.60 5.69 13.63
CA ARG A 152 -4.57 6.77 13.87
C ARG A 152 -4.05 8.15 13.46
N ALA A 153 -2.74 8.38 13.47
CA ALA A 153 -2.14 9.63 13.03
C ALA A 153 -2.07 9.72 11.49
N GLY A 154 -2.22 8.58 10.79
CA GLY A 154 -2.07 8.47 9.34
C GLY A 154 -0.65 8.06 8.94
N ASP A 155 0.17 7.63 9.90
CA ASP A 155 1.53 7.17 9.64
C ASP A 155 1.49 5.74 9.09
N PRO A 156 2.23 5.45 7.99
CA PRO A 156 2.19 4.14 7.36
C PRO A 156 3.06 3.11 8.11
N GLY A 157 2.44 1.99 8.48
CA GLY A 157 3.12 0.74 8.80
C GLY A 157 3.15 -0.14 7.57
N ILE A 158 4.34 -0.58 7.15
CA ILE A 158 4.49 -1.36 5.92
C ILE A 158 5.29 -2.62 6.23
N SER A 159 4.82 -3.77 5.72
CA SER A 159 5.51 -5.06 5.83
C SER A 159 5.81 -5.65 4.46
N TRP A 160 7.00 -6.24 4.33
CA TRP A 160 7.49 -6.89 3.11
C TRP A 160 8.50 -7.99 3.46
N HIS A 161 8.86 -8.81 2.47
CA HIS A 161 9.84 -9.88 2.58
C HIS A 161 11.15 -9.55 1.85
#